data_AF-A0A662UUW4-F1
#
_entry.id   AF-A0A662UUW4-F1
#
_cell.length_a   1.000
_cell.length_b   1.000
_cell.length_c   1.000
_cell.angle_alpha   90.00
_cell.angle_beta   90.00
_cell.angle_gamma   90.00
#
_symmetry.space_group_name_H-M   'P 1'
#
loop_
_entity.id
_entity.type
_entity.pdbx_description
1 polymer ?
#
loop_
_entity_poly.entity_id
_entity_poly.type
_entity_poly.pdbx_seq_one_letter_code
_entity_poly.pdbx_strand_id
1 'polypeptide(L)' 'MFSELKKKIWRRTEFWITWITIGLLIDEYIKEGYLFKIEDVFNANITHEKIIVLLIVLLITIMVRKKRKESNP' A
#
# COMPACT_ATOMS: atom_id res chain seq x y z
N MET A 1 18.38 -21.63 1.74
CA MET A 1 17.09 -21.78 2.48
C MET A 1 16.47 -20.43 2.87
N PHE A 2 17.19 -19.55 3.57
CA PHE A 2 16.67 -18.22 3.98
C PHE A 2 16.30 -17.27 2.82
N SER A 3 17.01 -17.33 1.70
CA SER A 3 16.75 -16.51 0.51
C SER A 3 15.39 -16.81 -0.14
N GLU A 4 15.02 -18.09 -0.21
CA GLU A 4 13.76 -18.55 -0.80
C GLU A 4 12.56 -18.23 0.11
N LEU A 5 12.71 -18.39 1.43
CA LEU A 5 11.73 -17.95 2.42
C LEU A 5 11.48 -16.44 2.33
N LYS A 6 12.55 -15.64 2.23
CA LYS A 6 12.46 -14.19 2.08
C LYS A 6 11.69 -13.81 0.80
N LYS A 7 11.98 -14.43 -0.34
CA LYS A 7 11.24 -14.20 -1.61
C LYS A 7 9.75 -14.53 -1.49
N LYS A 8 9.40 -15.60 -0.77
CA LYS A 8 8.00 -16.02 -0.57
C LYS A 8 7.24 -15.06 0.35
N ILE A 9 7.90 -14.55 1.39
CA ILE A 9 7.36 -13.54 2.30
C ILE A 9 7.12 -12.23 1.55
N TRP A 10 8.10 -11.74 0.77
CA TRP A 10 7.96 -10.50 0.00
C TRP A 10 6.76 -10.51 -0.95
N ARG A 11 6.53 -11.62 -1.66
CA ARG A 11 5.32 -11.77 -2.52
C ARG A 11 4.02 -11.72 -1.72
N ARG A 12 4.00 -12.29 -0.51
CA ARG A 12 2.81 -12.23 0.37
C ARG A 12 2.59 -10.82 0.91
N THR A 13 3.66 -10.09 1.19
CA THR A 13 3.58 -8.68 1.64
C THR A 13 2.95 -7.79 0.58
N GLU A 14 3.34 -7.91 -0.69
CA GLU A 14 2.70 -7.18 -1.80
C GLU A 14 1.20 -7.48 -1.89
N PHE A 15 0.83 -8.76 -1.79
CA PHE A 15 -0.57 -9.21 -1.79
C PHE A 15 -1.38 -8.60 -0.64
N TRP A 16 -0.86 -8.70 0.59
CA TRP A 16 -1.56 -8.17 1.78
C TRP A 16 -1.67 -6.65 1.77
N ILE A 17 -0.61 -5.92 1.41
CA ILE A 17 -0.64 -4.45 1.30
C ILE A 17 -1.71 -4.02 0.30
N THR A 18 -1.78 -4.69 -0.86
CA THR A 18 -2.78 -4.38 -1.89
C THR A 18 -4.20 -4.61 -1.36
N TRP A 19 -4.47 -5.76 -0.75
CA TRP A 19 -5.80 -6.06 -0.21
C TRP A 19 -6.21 -5.16 0.96
N ILE A 20 -5.28 -4.81 1.84
CA ILE A 20 -5.54 -3.85 2.93
C ILE A 20 -5.88 -2.47 2.35
N THR A 21 -5.15 -2.03 1.33
CA THR A 21 -5.42 -0.74 0.66
C THR A 21 -6.81 -0.73 0.02
N ILE A 22 -7.18 -1.80 -0.69
CA ILE A 22 -8.52 -1.94 -1.28
C ILE A 22 -9.60 -1.97 -0.19
N GLY A 23 -9.37 -2.72 0.88
CA GLY A 23 -10.30 -2.80 2.01
C GLY A 23 -10.55 -1.44 2.66
N LEU A 24 -9.50 -0.64 2.88
CA LEU A 24 -9.62 0.72 3.41
C LEU A 24 -10.37 1.65 2.46
N LEU A 25 -10.13 1.57 1.15
CA LEU A 25 -10.88 2.36 0.17
C LEU A 25 -12.37 2.02 0.17
N ILE A 26 -12.72 0.72 0.27
CA ILE A 26 -14.11 0.27 0.35
C ILE A 26 -14.75 0.73 1.66
N ASP A 27 -14.04 0.60 2.78
CA ASP A 27 -14.50 1.05 4.10
C ASP A 27 -14.77 2.56 4.10
N GLU A 28 -13.87 3.37 3.51
CA GLU A 28 -14.05 4.82 3.37
C GLU A 28 -15.26 5.15 2.47
N TYR A 29 -15.41 4.44 1.36
CA TYR A 29 -16.56 4.61 0.47
C TYR A 29 -17.89 4.30 1.16
N ILE A 30 -17.93 3.28 2.01
CA ILE A 30 -19.13 2.93 2.77
C ILE A 30 -19.43 3.97 3.86
N LYS A 31 -18.41 4.52 4.53
CA LYS A 31 -18.56 5.47 5.65
C LYS A 31 -18.86 6.89 5.20
N GLU A 32 -18.08 7.40 4.25
CA GLU A 32 -18.07 8.81 3.87
C GLU A 32 -18.70 9.04 2.49
N GLY A 33 -18.94 7.98 1.71
CA GLY A 33 -19.57 8.07 0.38
C GLY A 33 -18.60 8.41 -0.76
N TYR A 34 -17.30 8.52 -0.48
CA TYR A 34 -16.24 8.73 -1.46
C TYR A 34 -15.05 7.80 -1.21
N LEU A 35 -14.30 7.48 -2.27
CA LEU A 35 -13.15 6.57 -2.15
C LEU A 35 -11.90 7.25 -1.57
N PHE A 36 -11.70 8.52 -1.91
CA PHE A 36 -10.53 9.28 -1.46
C PHE A 36 -10.77 10.77 -1.63
N LYS A 37 -10.53 11.55 -0.58
CA LYS A 37 -10.66 13.00 -0.61
C LYS A 37 -9.36 13.67 -0.21
N ILE A 38 -8.81 14.46 -1.13
CA ILE A 38 -7.48 15.07 -1.00
C ILE A 38 -7.42 16.05 0.18
N GLU A 39 -8.52 16.73 0.47
CA GLU A 39 -8.65 17.66 1.60
C GLU A 39 -8.33 16.98 2.93
N ASP A 40 -8.75 15.73 3.11
CA ASP A 40 -8.57 14.97 4.36
C ASP A 40 -7.12 14.50 4.56
N VAL A 41 -6.34 14.42 3.48
CA VAL A 41 -4.88 14.17 3.55
C VAL A 41 -4.16 15.32 4.28
N PHE A 42 -4.61 16.56 4.07
CA PHE A 42 -4.01 17.76 4.65
C PHE A 42 -4.61 18.16 6.00
N ASN A 43 -5.71 17.51 6.41
CA ASN A 43 -6.29 17.70 7.73
C ASN A 43 -5.31 17.25 8.82
N ALA A 44 -5.31 17.87 10.01
CA ALA A 44 -4.40 17.50 11.09
C ALA A 44 -4.74 16.13 11.72
N ASN A 45 -5.99 15.70 11.63
CA ASN A 45 -6.45 14.42 12.19
C ASN A 45 -5.85 13.21 11.47
N ILE A 46 -5.68 12.09 12.18
CA ILE A 46 -5.31 10.82 11.56
C ILE A 46 -6.55 10.26 10.87
N THR A 47 -6.63 10.42 9.56
CA THR A 47 -7.71 9.90 8.73
C THR A 47 -7.26 8.65 7.97
N HIS A 48 -8.22 7.86 7.46
CA HIS A 48 -7.90 6.67 6.67
C HIS A 48 -7.16 7.04 5.38
N GLU A 49 -7.37 8.23 4.82
CA GLU A 49 -6.66 8.75 3.64
C GLU A 49 -5.15 8.76 3.84
N LYS A 50 -4.67 9.18 5.02
CA LYS A 50 -3.23 9.18 5.31
C LYS A 50 -2.66 7.77 5.35
N ILE A 51 -3.43 6.81 5.88
CA ILE A 51 -3.05 5.40 5.92
C ILE A 51 -3.01 4.84 4.48
N ILE A 52 -4.02 5.15 3.67
CA ILE A 52 -4.11 4.75 2.26
C ILE A 52 -2.93 5.32 1.47
N VAL A 53 -2.62 6.62 1.62
CA VAL A 53 -1.45 7.25 0.97
C VAL A 53 -0.15 6.56 1.38
N LEU A 54 0.04 6.30 2.68
CA LEU A 54 1.23 5.63 3.18
C LEU A 54 1.38 4.22 2.57
N LEU A 55 0.29 3.45 2.50
CA LEU A 55 0.29 2.12 1.91
C LEU A 55 0.60 2.15 0.41
N ILE A 56 0.04 3.11 -0.33
CA ILE A 56 0.33 3.31 -1.76
C ILE A 56 1.81 3.65 -1.98
N VAL A 57 2.35 4.61 -1.22
CA VAL A 57 3.77 5.00 -1.31
C VAL A 57 4.68 3.82 -0.98
N LEU A 58 4.34 3.03 0.04
CA LEU A 58 5.07 1.82 0.39
C LEU A 58 5.04 0.80 -0.75
N LEU A 59 3.87 0.55 -1.33
CA LEU A 59 3.71 -0.39 -2.45
C LEU A 59 4.54 0.04 -3.68
N ILE A 60 4.47 1.31 -4.05
CA ILE A 60 5.27 1.88 -5.14
C ILE A 60 6.76 1.70 -4.86
N THR A 61 7.20 2.00 -3.64
CA THR A 61 8.62 1.86 -3.24
C THR A 61 9.09 0.40 -3.37
N ILE A 62 8.26 -0.56 -2.96
CA ILE A 62 8.55 -1.99 -3.09
C ILE A 62 8.65 -2.38 -4.56
N MET A 63 7.70 -1.97 -5.39
CA MET A 63 7.67 -2.26 -6.82
C MET A 63 8.89 -1.68 -7.56
N VAL A 64 9.24 -0.42 -7.27
CA VAL A 64 10.43 0.24 -7.85
C VAL A 64 11.71 -0.49 -7.46
N ARG A 65 11.86 -0.87 -6.18
CA ARG A 65 13.04 -1.63 -5.72
C ARG A 65 13.15 -3.01 -6.37
N LYS A 66 12.02 -3.70 -6.53
CA LYS A 66 11.96 -5.01 -7.19
C LYS A 66 12.36 -4.89 -8.66
N LYS A 67 11.76 -3.93 -9.39
CA LYS A 67 12.11 -3.65 -10.78
C LYS A 67 13.58 -3.29 -10.96
N ARG A 68 14.14 -2.46 -10.06
CA ARG A 68 15.57 -2.09 -10.10
C ARG A 68 16.50 -3.30 -9.93
N LYS A 69 16.14 -4.23 -9.05
CA LYS A 69 16.89 -5.47 -8.83
C LYS A 69 16.82 -6.42 -10.01
N GLU A 70 15.71 -6.45 -10.73
CA GLU A 70 15.56 -7.23 -11.97
C GLU A 70 16.35 -6.62 -13.14
N SER A 71 16.46 -5.28 -13.20
CA SER A 71 17.20 -4.57 -14.26
C SER A 71 18.72 -4.49 -14.07
N ASN A 72 19.24 -4.83 -12.89
CA ASN A 72 20.67 -4.77 -12.57
C ASN A 72 21.10 -6.13 -11.99
N PRO A 73 21.29 -7.16 -12.85
CA PRO A 73 21.51 -8.55 -12.44
C PRO A 73 22.83 -8.77 -11.69
#